data_AF-A0A286B0W2-F1
#
_entry.id   AF-A0A286B0W2-F1
#
_cell.length_a   1.000
_cell.length_b   1.000
_cell.length_c   1.000
_cell.angle_alpha   90.00
_cell.angle_beta   90.00
_cell.angle_gamma   90.00
#
_symmetry.space_group_name_H-M   'P 1'
#
loop_
_entity.id
_entity.type
_entity.pdbx_description
1 polymer ?
#
loop_
_entity_poly.entity_id
_entity_poly.type
_entity_poly.pdbx_seq_one_letter_code
_entity_poly.pdbx_strand_id
1 'polypeptide(L)'
;MAWIAGLGWVLGLLCAVWGVFLLAELKRWVSLRDVAWAANVGFGCSMIRWFDVPGETASGLMRLALLGAAALCLIFFALLSPGLLGWIASRLRPPPEPALPVEQPASPEALRRWGPKD
;
A
#
# COMPACT_ATOMS: atom_id res chain seq x y z
N MET A 1 15.51 -27.54 9.71
CA MET A 1 15.68 -26.28 10.46
C MET A 1 15.85 -25.06 9.54
N ALA A 2 16.82 -25.04 8.61
CA ALA A 2 17.04 -23.88 7.72
C ALA A 2 15.79 -23.46 6.90
N TRP A 3 15.00 -24.42 6.44
CA TRP A 3 13.78 -24.16 5.67
C TRP A 3 12.69 -23.45 6.49
N ILE A 4 12.53 -23.81 7.77
CA ILE A 4 11.57 -23.19 8.70
C ILE A 4 12.01 -21.75 9.01
N ALA A 5 13.31 -21.54 9.25
CA ALA A 5 13.86 -20.21 9.46
C ALA A 5 13.69 -19.32 8.22
N GLY A 6 13.90 -19.86 7.02
CA GLY A 6 13.67 -19.16 5.75
C GLY A 6 12.21 -18.77 5.57
N LEU A 7 11.27 -19.69 5.80
CA LEU A 7 9.84 -19.41 5.72
C LEU A 7 9.42 -18.33 6.73
N GLY A 8 9.92 -18.42 7.96
CA GLY A 8 9.69 -17.44 9.02
C GLY A 8 10.18 -16.05 8.62
N TRP A 9 11.34 -15.96 7.96
CA TRP A 9 11.87 -14.69 7.46
C TRP A 9 11.00 -14.07 6.37
N VAL A 10 10.56 -14.88 5.41
CA VAL A 10 9.68 -14.45 4.31
C VAL A 10 8.34 -13.93 4.85
N LEU A 11 7.73 -14.66 5.80
CA LEU A 11 6.50 -14.23 6.45
C LEU A 11 6.71 -12.97 7.29
N GLY A 12 7.82 -12.87 8.02
CA GLY A 12 8.17 -11.69 8.81
C GLY A 12 8.31 -10.43 7.95
N LEU A 13 8.99 -10.54 6.81
CA LEU A 13 9.11 -9.46 5.84
C LEU A 13 7.75 -9.05 5.27
N LEU A 14 6.91 -10.03 4.91
CA LEU A 14 5.57 -9.75 4.41
C LEU A 14 4.71 -9.01 5.44
N CYS A 15 4.73 -9.49 6.69
CA CYS A 15 4.07 -8.83 7.82
C CYS A 15 4.57 -7.39 8.02
N ALA A 16 5.87 -7.16 7.89
CA ALA A 16 6.45 -5.82 7.99
C ALA A 16 5.94 -4.90 6.87
N VAL A 17 5.97 -5.35 5.61
CA VAL A 17 5.47 -4.58 4.46
C VAL A 17 3.99 -4.24 4.62
N TRP A 18 3.16 -5.21 5.01
CA TRP A 18 1.73 -5.00 5.23
C TRP A 18 1.46 -4.10 6.44
N GLY A 19 2.21 -4.25 7.52
CA GLY A 19 2.13 -3.39 8.69
C GLY A 19 2.47 -1.94 8.37
N VAL A 20 3.54 -1.71 7.60
CA VAL A 20 3.92 -0.37 7.12
C VAL A 20 2.85 0.21 6.21
N PHE A 21 2.30 -0.57 5.28
CA PHE A 21 1.19 -0.12 4.42
C PHE A 21 -0.03 0.29 5.23
N LEU A 22 -0.46 -0.55 6.19
CA LEU A 22 -1.58 -0.25 7.10
C LEU A 22 -1.32 1.02 7.92
N LEU A 23 -0.13 1.15 8.49
CA LEU A 23 0.25 2.34 9.27
C LEU A 23 0.23 3.60 8.39
N ALA A 24 0.79 3.51 7.19
CA ALA A 24 0.81 4.61 6.23
C ALA A 24 -0.61 5.02 5.82
N GLU A 25 -1.50 4.05 5.58
CA GLU A 25 -2.92 4.31 5.34
C GLU A 25 -3.57 4.97 6.56
N LEU A 26 -3.43 4.42 7.76
CA LEU A 26 -4.02 5.01 8.97
C LEU A 26 -3.59 6.47 9.18
N LYS A 27 -2.31 6.78 8.91
CA LYS A 27 -1.71 8.12 9.06
C LYS A 27 -1.83 9.02 7.83
N ARG A 28 -2.42 8.55 6.72
CA ARG A 28 -2.52 9.27 5.42
C ARG A 28 -1.15 9.64 4.83
N TRP A 29 -0.12 8.84 5.08
CA TRP A 29 1.21 9.02 4.51
C TRP A 29 1.30 8.42 3.10
N VAL A 30 0.93 9.23 2.11
CA VAL A 30 0.82 8.80 0.71
C VAL A 30 2.14 8.20 0.18
N SER A 31 3.26 8.89 0.36
CA SER A 31 4.56 8.41 -0.15
C SER A 31 4.98 7.09 0.47
N LEU A 32 4.79 6.90 1.79
CA LEU A 32 5.16 5.65 2.45
C LEU A 32 4.24 4.50 2.04
N ARG A 33 2.96 4.78 1.84
CA ARG A 33 2.00 3.81 1.30
C ARG A 33 2.41 3.34 -0.08
N ASP A 34 2.77 4.26 -0.98
CA ASP A 34 3.12 3.93 -2.36
C ASP A 34 4.44 3.12 -2.42
N VAL A 35 5.40 3.43 -1.54
CA VAL A 35 6.63 2.62 -1.37
C VAL A 35 6.30 1.23 -0.83
N ALA A 36 5.46 1.11 0.19
CA ALA A 36 5.05 -0.17 0.75
C ALA A 36 4.25 -1.01 -0.27
N TRP A 37 3.43 -0.35 -1.10
CA TRP A 37 2.75 -0.98 -2.22
C TRP A 37 3.75 -1.52 -3.24
N ALA A 38 4.73 -0.72 -3.66
CA ALA A 38 5.75 -1.16 -4.62
C ALA A 38 6.57 -2.34 -4.06
N ALA A 39 6.93 -2.31 -2.77
CA ALA A 39 7.59 -3.42 -2.10
C ALA A 39 6.73 -4.69 -2.09
N ASN A 40 5.42 -4.56 -1.86
CA ASN A 40 4.48 -5.67 -1.91
C ASN A 40 4.34 -6.26 -3.33
N VAL A 41 4.32 -5.43 -4.37
CA VAL A 41 4.37 -5.89 -5.77
C VAL A 41 5.68 -6.61 -6.06
N GLY A 42 6.82 -6.08 -5.59
CA GLY A 42 8.13 -6.73 -5.71
C GLY A 42 8.19 -8.11 -5.04
N PHE A 43 7.48 -8.27 -3.91
CA PHE A 43 7.30 -9.57 -3.26
C PHE A 43 6.50 -10.53 -4.14
N GLY A 44 5.41 -10.05 -4.76
CA GLY A 44 4.65 -10.82 -5.75
C GLY A 44 5.50 -11.27 -6.95
N CYS A 45 6.34 -10.38 -7.50
CA CYS A 45 7.28 -10.73 -8.56
C CYS A 45 8.29 -11.81 -8.10
N SER A 46 8.76 -11.73 -6.87
CA SER A 46 9.67 -12.73 -6.29
C SER A 46 8.99 -14.10 -6.15
N MET A 47 7.71 -14.13 -5.77
CA MET A 47 6.91 -15.37 -5.73
C MET A 47 6.74 -16.01 -7.10
N ILE A 48 6.56 -15.21 -8.16
CA ILE A 48 6.42 -15.72 -9.53
C ILE A 48 7.69 -16.44 -9.98
N ARG A 49 8.87 -15.96 -9.58
CA ARG A 49 10.14 -16.63 -9.90
C ARG A 49 10.23 -18.05 -9.36
N TRP A 50 9.46 -18.39 -8.33
CA TRP A 50 9.41 -19.78 -7.85
C TRP A 50 8.71 -20.71 -8.83
N PHE A 51 7.92 -20.17 -9.76
CA PHE A 51 7.33 -20.91 -10.86
C PHE A 51 8.28 -21.12 -12.05
N ASP A 52 9.45 -20.46 -12.08
CA ASP A 52 10.44 -20.64 -13.15
C ASP A 52 10.91 -22.10 -13.20
N VAL A 53 11.18 -22.70 -12.03
CA VAL A 53 11.67 -24.09 -11.90
C VAL A 53 10.71 -25.11 -12.51
N PRO A 54 9.39 -25.15 -12.18
CA PRO A 54 8.46 -26.04 -12.88
C PRO A 54 8.18 -25.58 -14.31
N GLY A 55 8.30 -24.29 -14.60
CA GLY A 55 8.04 -23.70 -15.92
C GLY A 55 8.98 -24.16 -17.03
N GLU A 56 10.25 -24.44 -16.70
CA GLU A 56 11.25 -24.95 -17.67
C GLU A 56 10.88 -26.32 -18.25
N THR A 57 10.11 -27.11 -17.51
CA THR A 57 9.70 -28.46 -17.93
C THR A 57 8.25 -28.54 -18.42
N ALA A 58 7.49 -27.44 -18.29
CA ALA A 58 6.07 -27.40 -18.59
C ALA A 58 5.78 -27.09 -20.06
N SER A 59 4.82 -27.81 -20.65
CA SER A 59 4.34 -27.56 -22.01
C SER A 59 2.80 -27.54 -22.08
N GLY A 60 2.26 -26.99 -23.18
CA GLY A 60 0.82 -26.95 -23.43
C GLY A 60 0.01 -26.30 -22.30
N LEU A 61 -1.02 -27.02 -21.83
CA LEU A 61 -1.94 -26.54 -20.79
C LEU A 61 -1.24 -26.25 -19.45
N MET A 62 -0.18 -27.00 -19.10
CA MET A 62 0.56 -26.76 -17.87
C MET A 62 1.26 -25.39 -17.90
N ARG A 63 1.80 -25.00 -19.05
CA ARG A 63 2.42 -23.67 -19.22
C ARG A 63 1.39 -22.54 -19.10
N LEU A 64 0.19 -22.73 -19.63
CA LEU A 64 -0.91 -21.78 -19.46
C LEU A 64 -1.36 -21.67 -18.00
N ALA A 65 -1.43 -22.79 -17.28
CA ALA A 65 -1.76 -22.80 -15.86
C ALA A 65 -0.72 -22.02 -15.02
N LEU A 66 0.57 -22.18 -15.31
CA LEU A 66 1.65 -21.43 -14.64
C LEU A 66 1.59 -19.93 -14.94
N LEU A 67 1.28 -19.53 -16.18
CA LEU A 67 1.04 -18.14 -16.53
C LEU A 67 -0.18 -17.57 -15.79
N GLY A 68 -1.26 -18.34 -15.69
CA GLY A 68 -2.44 -17.99 -14.91
C GLY A 68 -2.12 -17.81 -13.42
N ALA A 69 -1.34 -18.74 -12.84
CA ALA A 69 -0.88 -18.63 -11.46
C ALA A 69 -0.03 -17.38 -11.22
N ALA A 70 0.89 -17.06 -12.16
CA ALA A 70 1.69 -15.84 -12.08
C ALA A 70 0.82 -14.58 -12.13
N ALA A 71 -0.16 -14.53 -13.02
CA ALA A 71 -1.12 -13.42 -13.10
C ALA A 71 -1.94 -13.29 -11.81
N LEU A 72 -2.41 -14.40 -11.24
CA LEU A 72 -3.13 -14.40 -9.97
C LEU A 72 -2.25 -13.89 -8.81
N CYS A 73 -0.97 -14.26 -8.78
CA CYS A 73 -0.02 -13.71 -7.81
C CYS A 73 0.08 -12.19 -7.95
N LEU A 74 0.26 -11.65 -9.16
CA LEU A 74 0.30 -10.20 -9.37
C LEU A 74 -1.00 -9.52 -8.96
N ILE A 75 -2.16 -10.06 -9.34
CA ILE A 75 -3.46 -9.51 -8.95
C ILE A 75 -3.59 -9.48 -7.42
N PHE A 76 -3.18 -10.56 -6.75
CA PHE A 76 -3.25 -10.64 -5.30
C PHE A 76 -2.38 -9.56 -4.64
N PHE A 77 -1.10 -9.47 -5.00
CA PHE A 77 -0.16 -8.53 -4.37
C PHE A 77 -0.33 -7.08 -4.83
N ALA A 78 -0.69 -6.82 -6.08
CA ALA A 78 -0.84 -5.46 -6.60
C ALA A 78 -2.19 -4.83 -6.26
N LEU A 79 -3.25 -5.65 -6.13
CA LEU A 79 -4.64 -5.15 -6.03
C LEU A 79 -5.35 -5.67 -4.77
N LEU A 80 -5.44 -7.00 -4.59
CA LEU A 80 -6.31 -7.57 -3.55
C LEU A 80 -5.78 -7.27 -2.14
N SER A 81 -4.50 -7.53 -1.87
CA SER A 81 -3.93 -7.27 -0.55
C SER A 81 -3.92 -5.78 -0.18
N PRO A 82 -3.43 -4.83 -1.01
CA PRO A 82 -3.50 -3.41 -0.65
C PRO A 82 -4.94 -2.90 -0.56
N GLY A 83 -5.85 -3.39 -1.41
CA GLY A 83 -7.28 -3.05 -1.32
C GLY A 83 -7.92 -3.51 -0.01
N LEU A 84 -7.63 -4.74 0.42
CA LEU A 84 -8.11 -5.28 1.69
C LEU A 84 -7.52 -4.53 2.89
N LEU A 85 -6.21 -4.26 2.88
CA LEU A 85 -5.55 -3.51 3.94
C LEU A 85 -6.06 -2.06 4.00
N GLY A 86 -6.25 -1.41 2.86
CA GLY A 86 -6.85 -0.07 2.78
C GLY A 86 -8.30 -0.06 3.31
N TRP A 87 -9.09 -1.09 2.99
CA TRP A 87 -10.42 -1.26 3.55
C TRP A 87 -10.40 -1.42 5.08
N ILE A 88 -9.52 -2.28 5.62
CA ILE A 88 -9.33 -2.43 7.07
C ILE A 88 -8.94 -1.09 7.70
N ALA A 89 -7.97 -0.38 7.12
CA ALA A 89 -7.54 0.93 7.61
C ALA A 89 -8.70 1.94 7.61
N SER A 90 -9.56 1.93 6.59
CA SER A 90 -10.74 2.80 6.54
C SER A 90 -11.76 2.53 7.66
N ARG A 91 -11.89 1.28 8.10
CA ARG A 91 -12.78 0.87 9.19
C ARG A 91 -12.24 1.26 10.57
N LEU A 92 -10.91 1.27 10.71
CA LEU A 92 -10.23 1.59 11.96
C LEU A 92 -9.91 3.08 12.10
N ARG A 93 -10.02 3.86 11.02
CA ARG A 93 -9.64 5.26 11.02
C ARG A 93 -10.62 6.09 11.86
N PRO A 94 -10.12 6.96 12.77
CA PRO A 94 -10.97 7.98 13.37
C PRO A 94 -11.51 8.93 12.28
N PRO A 95 -12.67 9.57 12.52
CA PRO A 95 -13.17 10.61 11.63
C PRO A 95 -12.08 11.67 11.37
N PRO A 96 -12.02 12.25 10.15
CA PRO A 96 -11.11 13.36 9.90
C PRO A 96 -11.31 14.44 10.97
N GLU A 97 -10.22 14.94 11.56
CA GLU A 97 -10.30 16.13 12.40
C GLU A 97 -10.98 17.23 11.58
N PRO A 98 -11.98 17.94 12.14
CA PRO A 98 -12.59 19.07 11.48
C PRO A 98 -11.48 20.00 11.03
N ALA A 99 -11.51 20.41 9.75
CA ALA A 99 -10.61 21.45 9.30
C ALA A 99 -10.77 22.63 10.27
N LEU A 100 -9.69 23.02 10.94
CA LEU A 100 -9.69 24.22 11.75
C LEU A 100 -10.32 25.33 10.90
N PRO A 101 -11.23 26.14 11.46
CA PRO A 101 -11.78 27.26 10.72
C PRO A 101 -10.58 28.08 10.24
N VAL A 102 -10.29 27.98 8.94
CA VAL A 102 -9.26 28.79 8.31
C VAL A 102 -9.77 30.20 8.53
N GLU A 103 -9.06 30.98 9.33
CA GLU A 103 -9.35 32.40 9.44
C GLU A 103 -9.39 32.93 8.02
N GLN A 104 -10.59 33.32 7.59
CA GLN A 104 -10.72 33.93 6.29
C GLN A 104 -9.83 35.17 6.32
N PRO A 105 -8.95 35.37 5.32
CA PRO A 105 -8.11 36.55 5.27
C PRO A 105 -9.01 37.79 5.45
N ALA A 106 -8.61 38.68 6.36
CA ALA A 106 -9.40 39.83 6.74
C ALA A 106 -9.90 40.56 5.50
N SER A 107 -11.20 40.88 5.46
CA SER A 107 -11.79 41.53 4.30
C SER A 107 -11.08 42.86 4.01
N PRO A 108 -11.00 43.30 2.74
CA PRO A 108 -10.38 44.57 2.38
C PRO A 108 -10.95 45.76 3.14
N GLU A 109 -12.22 45.71 3.51
CA GLU A 109 -12.92 46.70 4.33
C GLU A 109 -12.45 46.69 5.79
N ALA A 110 -12.20 45.51 6.36
CA ALA A 110 -11.62 45.37 7.69
C ALA A 110 -10.20 45.95 7.71
N LEU A 111 -9.39 45.72 6.67
CA LEU A 111 -8.04 46.31 6.57
C LEU A 111 -8.08 47.85 6.43
N ARG A 112 -9.06 48.40 5.70
CA ARG A 112 -9.22 49.87 5.57
C ARG A 112 -9.60 50.54 6.89
N ARG A 113 -10.34 49.87 7.78
CA ARG A 113 -10.68 50.41 9.11
C ARG A 113 -9.49 50.54 10.05
N TRP A 114 -8.40 49.83 9.78
CA TRP A 114 -7.16 49.84 10.56
C TRP A 114 -6.07 50.72 9.93
N GLY A 115 -6.35 51.34 8.78
CA GLY A 115 -5.51 52.38 8.22
C GLY A 115 -5.47 53.61 9.14
N PRO A 116 -4.39 54.40 9.09
CA PRO A 116 -4.23 55.57 9.95
C PRO A 116 -5.46 56.48 9.82
N LYS A 117 -6.02 56.88 10.96
CA LYS A 117 -7.01 57.95 11.00
C LYS A 117 -6.25 59.26 10.86
N ASP A 118 -6.53 59.97 9.75
CA ASP A 118 -6.13 61.36 9.55
C ASP A 118 -6.62 62.25 10.69
#